data_AF-A0A3D4JGG1-F1
#
_entry.id   AF-A0A3D4JGG1-F1
#
_cell.length_a   1.000
_cell.length_b   1.000
_cell.length_c   1.000
_cell.angle_alpha   90.00
_cell.angle_beta   90.00
_cell.angle_gamma   90.00
#
_symmetry.space_group_name_H-M   'P 1'
#
loop_
_entity.id
_entity.type
_entity.pdbx_description
1 polymer ?
#
loop_
_entity_poly.entity_id
_entity_poly.type
_entity_poly.pdbx_seq_one_letter_code
_entity_poly.pdbx_strand_id
1 'polypeptide(L)'
;MNKKITQFAGRHYETGSVQNALALQNVHAPHTGKPFTEAFLLGVSGGITFGYFTFEYKGHLPHVAILARNTFDPFQTMLERLGVEQQVYQTTKANIAEKNLVEALATGNPAIVRADEYSLPYTHKNPAAYWNMIPIVVYGIEDDEALIADRSAKPFRVKIEALTKARGRVKDDKFRLITIASPQTSKLVAAVQKGIWQCASLFTDKPPKGARHNFGFAAYEHLAEMLVNKRNKQSWERMFPAGVKLYNVLAGFSEGKFNPPGMFVWINCFWASDGAERDLYADFLDEASMLLDKKSLKEAAKQFRLSHKKWLDFADAILPSSVAPFGEVKKLLLQKHKLFAEQGEDGRDEIEKINTRLKKIEADITKKFPMTESQVVQFREGIREHILGIAEIEKKAVELMQLA
;
A
#
# COMPACT_ATOMS: atom_id res chain seq x y z
N MET A 1 13.81 -14.93 -28.00
CA MET A 1 14.09 -13.48 -28.07
C MET A 1 13.30 -12.79 -26.96
N ASN A 2 13.95 -12.50 -25.83
CA ASN A 2 13.32 -11.76 -24.74
C ASN A 2 13.11 -10.32 -25.22
N LYS A 3 11.86 -9.90 -25.46
CA LYS A 3 11.54 -8.48 -25.49
C LYS A 3 12.07 -7.89 -24.18
N LYS A 4 12.98 -6.92 -24.25
CA LYS A 4 13.38 -6.13 -23.07
C LYS A 4 12.10 -5.46 -22.58
N ILE A 5 11.48 -6.00 -21.53
CA ILE A 5 10.37 -5.34 -20.85
C ILE A 5 11.00 -4.14 -20.13
N THR A 6 10.68 -2.96 -20.64
CA THR A 6 11.19 -1.68 -20.13
C THR A 6 10.15 -0.94 -19.30
N GLN A 7 8.92 -1.48 -19.21
CA GLN A 7 7.81 -0.89 -18.46
C GLN A 7 7.08 -1.90 -17.59
N PHE A 8 6.78 -1.50 -16.35
CA PHE A 8 6.10 -2.31 -15.35
C PHE A 8 4.85 -1.61 -14.81
N ALA A 9 3.78 -2.38 -14.58
CA ALA A 9 2.50 -1.86 -14.14
C ALA A 9 2.26 -2.03 -12.63
N GLY A 10 2.93 -2.98 -11.97
CA GLY A 10 2.73 -3.24 -10.54
C GLY A 10 3.13 -2.05 -9.67
N ARG A 11 2.28 -1.70 -8.69
CA ARG A 11 2.44 -0.54 -7.79
C ARG A 11 2.47 -0.88 -6.32
N HIS A 12 1.76 -1.91 -5.85
CA HIS A 12 1.87 -2.36 -4.47
C HIS A 12 2.88 -3.51 -4.33
N TYR A 13 3.62 -3.54 -3.24
CA TYR A 13 4.76 -4.45 -3.06
C TYR A 13 4.36 -5.94 -3.05
N GLU A 14 3.11 -6.30 -2.71
CA GLU A 14 2.61 -7.69 -2.80
C GLU A 14 1.96 -7.98 -4.16
N THR A 15 0.77 -7.39 -4.42
CA THR A 15 0.00 -7.60 -5.65
C THR A 15 0.75 -7.18 -6.90
N GLY A 16 1.48 -6.06 -6.88
CA GLY A 16 2.27 -5.57 -8.00
C GLY A 16 3.50 -6.43 -8.30
N SER A 17 4.14 -7.00 -7.27
CA SER A 17 5.23 -7.96 -7.48
C SER A 17 4.75 -9.24 -8.17
N VAL A 18 3.58 -9.77 -7.77
CA VAL A 18 2.98 -10.92 -8.46
C VAL A 18 2.53 -10.56 -9.86
N GLN A 19 1.92 -9.38 -10.06
CA GLN A 19 1.53 -8.91 -11.39
C GLN A 19 2.73 -8.82 -12.33
N ASN A 20 3.81 -8.18 -11.90
CA ASN A 20 5.03 -8.04 -12.69
C ASN A 20 5.65 -9.40 -13.02
N ALA A 21 5.69 -10.33 -12.05
CA ALA A 21 6.21 -11.67 -12.26
C ALA A 21 5.37 -12.46 -13.31
N LEU A 22 4.04 -12.40 -13.24
CA LEU A 22 3.16 -13.02 -14.22
C LEU A 22 3.27 -12.39 -15.61
N ALA A 23 3.39 -11.05 -15.68
CA ALA A 23 3.57 -10.32 -16.93
C ALA A 23 4.90 -10.67 -17.61
N LEU A 24 5.99 -10.79 -16.85
CA LEU A 24 7.31 -11.23 -17.33
C LEU A 24 7.27 -12.66 -17.89
N GLN A 25 6.42 -13.52 -17.35
CA GLN A 25 6.17 -14.89 -17.84
C GLN A 25 5.15 -14.94 -19.00
N ASN A 26 4.64 -13.79 -19.47
CA ASN A 26 3.61 -13.70 -20.51
C ASN A 26 2.32 -14.47 -20.17
N VAL A 27 1.95 -14.48 -18.89
CA VAL A 27 0.74 -15.14 -18.40
C VAL A 27 -0.47 -14.22 -18.55
N HIS A 28 -1.51 -14.74 -19.20
CA HIS A 28 -2.77 -14.03 -19.42
C HIS A 28 -3.92 -14.63 -18.62
N ALA A 29 -4.84 -13.77 -18.18
CA ALA A 29 -6.08 -14.17 -17.55
C ALA A 29 -7.00 -14.82 -18.60
N PRO A 30 -7.44 -16.07 -18.41
CA PRO A 30 -8.14 -16.84 -19.44
C PRO A 30 -9.51 -16.26 -19.79
N HIS A 31 -10.17 -15.55 -18.87
CA HIS A 31 -11.48 -14.94 -19.08
C HIS A 31 -11.44 -13.59 -19.82
N THR A 32 -10.27 -12.93 -19.90
CA THR A 32 -10.12 -11.65 -20.62
C THR A 32 -9.16 -11.72 -21.81
N GLY A 33 -8.28 -12.73 -21.85
CA GLY A 33 -7.18 -12.83 -22.81
C GLY A 33 -6.10 -11.76 -22.62
N LYS A 34 -6.15 -10.98 -21.53
CA LYS A 34 -5.20 -9.90 -21.20
C LYS A 34 -4.31 -10.29 -20.02
N PRO A 35 -3.20 -9.58 -19.77
CA PRO A 35 -2.40 -9.80 -18.55
C PRO A 35 -3.24 -9.65 -17.30
N PHE A 36 -2.91 -10.41 -16.25
CA PHE A 36 -3.53 -10.22 -14.94
C PHE A 36 -3.35 -8.78 -14.47
N THR A 37 -4.43 -8.17 -13.96
CA THR A 37 -4.43 -6.81 -13.45
C THR A 37 -4.12 -6.80 -11.96
N GLU A 38 -3.57 -5.70 -11.46
CA GLU A 38 -3.38 -5.53 -10.02
C GLU A 38 -4.73 -5.46 -9.27
N ALA A 39 -5.77 -4.93 -9.92
CA ALA A 39 -7.15 -4.94 -9.43
C ALA A 39 -7.61 -6.38 -9.14
N PHE A 40 -7.48 -7.28 -10.12
CA PHE A 40 -7.86 -8.69 -9.96
C PHE A 40 -7.13 -9.34 -8.79
N LEU A 41 -5.82 -9.12 -8.67
CA LEU A 41 -5.01 -9.67 -7.58
C LEU A 41 -5.40 -9.10 -6.21
N LEU A 42 -5.71 -7.80 -6.12
CA LEU A 42 -6.24 -7.15 -4.91
C LEU A 42 -7.55 -7.82 -4.47
N GLY A 43 -8.49 -8.00 -5.39
CA GLY A 43 -9.76 -8.62 -5.06
C GLY A 43 -9.60 -10.04 -4.54
N VAL A 44 -8.82 -10.86 -5.24
CA VAL A 44 -8.54 -12.24 -4.85
C VAL A 44 -7.78 -12.34 -3.53
N SER A 45 -6.92 -11.37 -3.20
CA SER A 45 -6.19 -11.34 -1.92
C SER A 45 -7.05 -10.97 -0.71
N GLY A 46 -8.36 -10.71 -0.89
CA GLY A 46 -9.28 -10.30 0.18
C GLY A 46 -9.70 -8.83 0.11
N GLY A 47 -9.30 -8.10 -0.94
CA GLY A 47 -9.84 -6.80 -1.27
C GLY A 47 -9.49 -5.66 -0.31
N ILE A 48 -10.35 -4.66 -0.32
CA ILE A 48 -10.24 -3.46 0.51
C ILE A 48 -10.76 -3.70 1.93
N THR A 49 -10.33 -2.85 2.85
CA THR A 49 -10.89 -2.72 4.19
C THR A 49 -10.77 -1.27 4.65
N PHE A 50 -11.32 -0.96 5.81
CA PHE A 50 -10.94 0.22 6.55
C PHE A 50 -10.37 -0.22 7.89
N GLY A 51 -9.18 0.25 8.22
CA GLY A 51 -8.58 0.05 9.54
C GLY A 51 -8.09 1.36 10.12
N TYR A 52 -8.32 1.56 11.41
CA TYR A 52 -7.85 2.73 12.14
C TYR A 52 -7.14 2.29 13.42
N PHE A 53 -5.90 2.75 13.57
CA PHE A 53 -5.07 2.44 14.72
C PHE A 53 -4.34 3.69 15.18
N THR A 54 -4.20 3.84 16.49
CA THR A 54 -3.35 4.87 17.11
C THR A 54 -2.22 4.20 17.87
N PHE A 55 -1.06 4.84 17.85
CA PHE A 55 0.14 4.31 18.50
C PHE A 55 0.91 5.43 19.17
N GLU A 56 1.36 5.17 20.39
CA GLU A 56 2.22 6.05 21.17
C GLU A 56 3.36 5.22 21.77
N TYR A 57 4.58 5.47 21.30
CA TYR A 57 5.79 4.80 21.74
C TYR A 57 6.73 5.82 22.37
N LYS A 58 7.38 5.43 23.47
CA LYS A 58 8.35 6.28 24.15
C LYS A 58 9.47 6.67 23.17
N GLY A 59 9.75 7.98 23.05
CA GLY A 59 10.80 8.50 22.17
C GLY A 59 10.37 8.75 20.73
N HIS A 60 9.10 8.57 20.39
CA HIS A 60 8.55 8.81 19.06
C HIS A 60 7.33 9.73 19.11
N LEU A 61 7.07 10.47 18.03
CA LEU A 61 5.80 11.16 17.87
C LEU A 61 4.67 10.12 17.74
N PRO A 62 3.50 10.36 18.38
CA PRO A 62 2.37 9.48 18.22
C PRO A 62 1.89 9.56 16.76
N HIS A 63 1.35 8.46 16.26
CA HIS A 63 0.98 8.33 14.86
C HIS A 63 -0.29 7.50 14.71
N VAL A 64 -0.80 7.48 13.48
CA VAL A 64 -1.93 6.65 13.10
C VAL A 64 -1.56 5.75 11.93
N ALA A 65 -2.22 4.60 11.86
CA ALA A 65 -2.25 3.79 10.65
C ALA A 65 -3.67 3.77 10.10
N ILE A 66 -3.78 4.04 8.79
CA ILE A 66 -5.03 3.90 8.05
C ILE A 66 -4.86 2.76 7.06
N LEU A 67 -5.57 1.65 7.29
CA LEU A 67 -5.55 0.52 6.38
C LEU A 67 -6.63 0.71 5.31
N ALA A 68 -6.23 0.62 4.04
CA ALA A 68 -7.15 0.66 2.90
C ALA A 68 -7.46 -0.74 2.33
N ARG A 69 -6.66 -1.75 2.68
CA ARG A 69 -6.78 -3.13 2.18
C ARG A 69 -6.50 -4.18 3.23
N ASN A 70 -6.90 -5.41 2.92
CA ASN A 70 -6.63 -6.58 3.74
C ASN A 70 -5.12 -6.72 4.04
N THR A 71 -4.76 -6.81 5.32
CA THR A 71 -3.38 -7.02 5.79
C THR A 71 -3.16 -8.38 6.45
N PHE A 72 -4.12 -9.30 6.35
CA PHE A 72 -4.05 -10.65 6.90
C PHE A 72 -3.45 -11.62 5.87
N ASP A 73 -2.16 -11.47 5.61
CA ASP A 73 -1.36 -12.27 4.66
C ASP A 73 -1.92 -12.31 3.21
N PRO A 74 -2.12 -11.14 2.58
CA PRO A 74 -2.70 -11.08 1.23
C PRO A 74 -1.81 -11.75 0.19
N PHE A 75 -0.47 -11.73 0.35
CA PHE A 75 0.46 -12.37 -0.58
C PHE A 75 0.24 -13.89 -0.68
N GLN A 76 0.26 -14.61 0.44
CA GLN A 76 0.03 -16.06 0.38
C GLN A 76 -1.41 -16.38 0.02
N THR A 77 -2.36 -15.63 0.59
CA THR A 77 -3.79 -15.83 0.30
C THR A 77 -4.09 -15.77 -1.20
N MET A 78 -3.51 -14.82 -1.95
CA MET A 78 -3.75 -14.75 -3.40
C MET A 78 -3.14 -15.92 -4.16
N LEU A 79 -1.91 -16.34 -3.83
CA LEU A 79 -1.24 -17.44 -4.53
C LEU A 79 -1.98 -18.76 -4.28
N GLU A 80 -2.37 -19.03 -3.04
CA GLU A 80 -3.13 -20.22 -2.66
C GLU A 80 -4.50 -20.27 -3.33
N ARG A 81 -5.25 -19.15 -3.32
CA ARG A 81 -6.57 -19.08 -3.95
C ARG A 81 -6.50 -19.30 -5.45
N LEU A 82 -5.48 -18.79 -6.10
CA LEU A 82 -5.25 -18.95 -7.53
C LEU A 82 -4.64 -20.31 -7.90
N GLY A 83 -4.27 -21.14 -6.92
CA GLY A 83 -3.59 -22.41 -7.16
C GLY A 83 -2.20 -22.23 -7.77
N VAL A 84 -1.54 -21.11 -7.48
CA VAL A 84 -0.19 -20.82 -7.99
C VAL A 84 0.82 -21.65 -7.21
N GLU A 85 1.49 -22.56 -7.90
CA GLU A 85 2.59 -23.33 -7.33
C GLU A 85 3.80 -22.42 -7.09
N GLN A 86 4.46 -22.64 -5.95
CA GLN A 86 5.61 -21.85 -5.51
C GLN A 86 6.82 -22.77 -5.35
N GLN A 87 7.96 -22.38 -5.90
CA GLN A 87 9.26 -22.94 -5.52
C GLN A 87 9.93 -21.96 -4.57
N VAL A 88 10.18 -22.42 -3.34
CA VAL A 88 10.71 -21.58 -2.26
C VAL A 88 12.15 -21.97 -1.94
N TYR A 89 13.06 -21.00 -2.04
CA TYR A 89 14.47 -21.15 -1.71
C TYR A 89 14.77 -20.33 -0.46
N GLN A 90 15.44 -20.96 0.51
CA GLN A 90 15.87 -20.31 1.74
C GLN A 90 17.26 -20.79 2.14
N THR A 91 18.03 -19.88 2.72
CA THR A 91 19.37 -20.15 3.25
C THR A 91 19.75 -19.07 4.25
N THR A 92 20.68 -19.35 5.14
CA THR A 92 21.28 -18.35 6.04
C THR A 92 22.62 -17.83 5.53
N LYS A 93 23.08 -18.31 4.36
CA LYS A 93 24.39 -17.96 3.78
C LYS A 93 24.23 -17.12 2.51
N ALA A 94 24.87 -15.95 2.49
CA ALA A 94 24.80 -14.97 1.40
C ALA A 94 25.24 -15.55 0.04
N ASN A 95 26.38 -16.26 -0.01
CA ASN A 95 26.88 -16.88 -1.24
C ASN A 95 25.92 -17.93 -1.83
N ILE A 96 25.22 -18.70 -0.98
CA ILE A 96 24.18 -19.63 -1.43
C ILE A 96 22.95 -18.86 -1.92
N ALA A 97 22.60 -17.75 -1.28
CA ALA A 97 21.45 -16.93 -1.66
C ALA A 97 21.62 -16.26 -3.04
N GLU A 98 22.86 -15.90 -3.39
CA GLU A 98 23.24 -15.42 -4.72
C GLU A 98 23.21 -16.55 -5.75
N LYS A 99 23.78 -17.71 -5.42
CA LYS A 99 23.70 -18.90 -6.28
C LYS A 99 22.27 -19.29 -6.60
N ASN A 100 21.39 -19.36 -5.59
CA ASN A 100 19.97 -19.65 -5.78
C ASN A 100 19.28 -18.63 -6.69
N LEU A 101 19.65 -17.35 -6.61
CA LEU A 101 19.09 -16.31 -7.47
C LEU A 101 19.52 -16.52 -8.93
N VAL A 102 20.81 -16.77 -9.17
CA VAL A 102 21.34 -17.04 -10.51
C VAL A 102 20.68 -18.29 -11.11
N GLU A 103 20.58 -19.38 -10.34
CA GLU A 103 19.96 -20.63 -10.78
C GLU A 103 18.47 -20.45 -11.08
N ALA A 104 17.73 -19.73 -10.23
CA ALA A 104 16.32 -19.44 -10.48
C ALA A 104 16.11 -18.65 -11.79
N LEU A 105 16.91 -17.60 -12.02
CA LEU A 105 16.83 -16.79 -13.25
C LEU A 105 17.26 -17.59 -14.49
N ALA A 106 18.21 -18.52 -14.36
CA ALA A 106 18.63 -19.38 -15.45
C ALA A 106 17.52 -20.31 -15.97
N THR A 107 16.47 -20.56 -15.17
CA THR A 107 15.27 -21.29 -15.62
C THR A 107 14.33 -20.47 -16.51
N GLY A 108 14.63 -19.18 -16.74
CA GLY A 108 13.80 -18.26 -17.51
C GLY A 108 12.66 -17.62 -16.72
N ASN A 109 12.55 -17.92 -15.42
CA ASN A 109 11.52 -17.36 -14.55
C ASN A 109 12.05 -16.16 -13.76
N PRO A 110 11.25 -15.09 -13.58
CA PRO A 110 11.59 -14.03 -12.65
C PRO A 110 11.57 -14.55 -11.20
N ALA A 111 12.43 -13.98 -10.36
CA ALA A 111 12.54 -14.32 -8.95
C ALA A 111 11.90 -13.23 -8.08
N ILE A 112 10.93 -13.61 -7.24
CA ILE A 112 10.41 -12.73 -6.19
C ILE A 112 11.29 -12.91 -4.95
N VAL A 113 12.08 -11.89 -4.60
CA VAL A 113 12.96 -11.92 -3.43
C VAL A 113 12.41 -11.04 -2.32
N ARG A 114 12.68 -11.40 -1.07
CA ARG A 114 12.43 -10.54 0.09
C ARG A 114 13.62 -9.64 0.34
N ALA A 115 13.43 -8.32 0.31
CA ALA A 115 14.47 -7.34 0.55
C ALA A 115 13.98 -6.25 1.50
N ASP A 116 14.87 -5.74 2.36
CA ASP A 116 14.58 -4.59 3.20
C ASP A 116 14.50 -3.31 2.39
N GLU A 117 13.32 -2.70 2.37
CA GLU A 117 13.07 -1.44 1.66
C GLU A 117 14.02 -0.31 2.10
N TYR A 118 14.42 -0.27 3.37
CA TYR A 118 15.33 0.76 3.90
C TYR A 118 16.79 0.55 3.52
N SER A 119 17.14 -0.65 3.06
CA SER A 119 18.48 -1.01 2.60
C SER A 119 18.65 -0.91 1.08
N LEU A 120 17.55 -0.75 0.34
CA LEU A 120 17.57 -0.62 -1.12
C LEU A 120 17.98 0.81 -1.52
N PRO A 121 18.94 0.99 -2.46
CA PRO A 121 19.54 2.30 -2.73
C PRO A 121 18.59 3.31 -3.38
N TYR A 122 17.54 2.83 -4.04
CA TYR A 122 16.59 3.66 -4.80
C TYR A 122 15.38 4.14 -3.99
N THR A 123 15.22 3.74 -2.73
CA THR A 123 14.01 4.09 -1.93
C THR A 123 14.16 5.43 -1.22
N HIS A 124 15.37 6.01 -1.19
CA HIS A 124 15.69 7.27 -0.48
C HIS A 124 15.28 7.27 1.00
N LYS A 125 15.23 6.09 1.62
CA LYS A 125 14.93 5.94 3.04
C LYS A 125 16.21 5.93 3.87
N ASN A 126 16.09 6.27 5.15
CA ASN A 126 17.21 6.23 6.08
C ASN A 126 17.56 4.78 6.43
N PRO A 127 18.74 4.24 6.04
CA PRO A 127 19.10 2.85 6.32
C PRO A 127 19.34 2.55 7.81
N ALA A 128 19.47 3.59 8.65
CA ALA A 128 19.56 3.47 10.10
C ALA A 128 18.19 3.38 10.81
N ALA A 129 17.09 3.49 10.05
CA ALA A 129 15.73 3.33 10.56
C ALA A 129 15.39 1.84 10.83
N TYR A 130 14.12 1.58 11.18
CA TYR A 130 13.59 0.21 11.19
C TYR A 130 13.67 -0.44 9.80
N TRP A 131 13.51 -1.76 9.76
CA TRP A 131 13.49 -2.54 8.53
C TRP A 131 12.06 -2.83 8.09
N ASN A 132 11.87 -3.03 6.80
CA ASN A 132 10.62 -3.48 6.19
C ASN A 132 10.92 -4.46 5.04
N MET A 133 10.79 -5.75 5.31
CA MET A 133 11.04 -6.79 4.30
C MET A 133 9.85 -6.87 3.34
N ILE A 134 10.03 -6.41 2.11
CA ILE A 134 9.00 -6.42 1.06
C ILE A 134 9.38 -7.40 -0.06
N PRO A 135 8.39 -7.96 -0.79
CA PRO A 135 8.67 -8.68 -2.02
C PRO A 135 9.07 -7.70 -3.12
N ILE A 136 10.12 -8.01 -3.88
CA ILE A 136 10.50 -7.31 -5.11
C ILE A 136 10.83 -8.34 -6.19
N VAL A 137 10.67 -7.97 -7.46
CA VAL A 137 10.93 -8.87 -8.59
C VAL A 137 12.31 -8.62 -9.17
N VAL A 138 13.19 -9.62 -9.15
CA VAL A 138 14.43 -9.64 -9.93
C VAL A 138 14.15 -10.43 -11.21
N TYR A 139 14.40 -9.83 -12.37
CA TYR A 139 14.08 -10.45 -13.67
C TYR A 139 15.31 -10.70 -14.54
N GLY A 140 16.50 -10.28 -14.08
CA GLY A 140 17.76 -10.52 -14.79
C GLY A 140 18.96 -10.03 -13.99
N ILE A 141 20.15 -10.41 -14.45
CA ILE A 141 21.44 -9.91 -13.96
C ILE A 141 22.26 -9.50 -15.19
N GLU A 142 22.80 -8.28 -15.17
CA GLU A 142 23.67 -7.72 -16.20
C GLU A 142 24.83 -6.98 -15.52
N ASP A 143 26.08 -7.25 -15.90
CA ASP A 143 27.27 -6.51 -15.41
C ASP A 143 27.35 -6.34 -13.88
N ASP A 144 27.12 -7.43 -13.14
CA ASP A 144 27.10 -7.47 -11.67
C ASP A 144 25.96 -6.63 -11.03
N GLU A 145 24.90 -6.35 -11.79
CA GLU A 145 23.71 -5.66 -11.30
C GLU A 145 22.47 -6.52 -11.51
N ALA A 146 21.65 -6.63 -10.47
CA ALA A 146 20.30 -7.15 -10.56
C ALA A 146 19.37 -6.12 -11.23
N LEU A 147 18.58 -6.59 -12.20
CA LEU A 147 17.50 -5.84 -12.80
C LEU A 147 16.22 -6.08 -12.01
N ILE A 148 15.66 -5.00 -11.45
CA ILE A 148 14.57 -5.08 -10.47
C ILE A 148 13.34 -4.35 -11.01
N ALA A 149 12.17 -5.00 -10.88
CA ALA A 149 10.87 -4.36 -11.01
C ALA A 149 10.24 -4.23 -9.61
N ASP A 150 10.20 -3.00 -9.09
CA ASP A 150 9.60 -2.67 -7.79
C ASP A 150 8.78 -1.38 -7.90
N ARG A 151 7.44 -1.49 -7.94
CA ARG A 151 6.46 -0.39 -7.79
C ARG A 151 6.55 0.79 -8.77
N SER A 152 7.57 0.86 -9.61
CA SER A 152 7.81 1.91 -10.60
C SER A 152 7.54 1.39 -12.01
N ALA A 153 7.20 2.31 -12.91
CA ALA A 153 7.10 2.05 -14.34
C ALA A 153 8.44 1.67 -14.95
N LYS A 154 9.55 2.22 -14.46
CA LYS A 154 10.89 1.91 -14.96
C LYS A 154 11.61 0.92 -14.03
N PRO A 155 12.43 0.00 -14.57
CA PRO A 155 13.22 -0.89 -13.74
C PRO A 155 14.35 -0.16 -13.01
N PHE A 156 14.79 -0.74 -11.90
CA PHE A 156 16.00 -0.34 -11.17
C PHE A 156 17.16 -1.28 -11.48
N ARG A 157 18.37 -0.75 -11.40
CA ARG A 157 19.62 -1.54 -11.44
C ARG A 157 20.29 -1.43 -10.08
N VAL A 158 20.59 -2.56 -9.46
CA VAL A 158 21.19 -2.59 -8.12
C VAL A 158 22.33 -3.59 -8.11
N LYS A 159 23.51 -3.16 -7.64
CA LYS A 159 24.67 -4.05 -7.45
C LYS A 159 24.28 -5.28 -6.64
N ILE A 160 24.75 -6.45 -7.05
CA ILE A 160 24.42 -7.72 -6.38
C ILE A 160 24.76 -7.67 -4.90
N GLU A 161 25.91 -7.09 -4.54
CA GLU A 161 26.32 -6.89 -3.14
C GLU A 161 25.27 -6.10 -2.33
N ALA A 162 24.76 -4.98 -2.88
CA ALA A 162 23.76 -4.15 -2.22
C ALA A 162 22.42 -4.89 -2.06
N LEU A 163 22.01 -5.64 -3.09
CA LEU A 163 20.81 -6.48 -3.03
C LEU A 163 20.97 -7.59 -1.97
N THR A 164 22.10 -8.29 -1.96
CA THR A 164 22.40 -9.32 -0.96
C THR A 164 22.36 -8.75 0.45
N LYS A 165 22.93 -7.56 0.68
CA LYS A 165 22.85 -6.88 1.97
C LYS A 165 21.41 -6.57 2.38
N ALA A 166 20.59 -6.05 1.45
CA ALA A 166 19.17 -5.76 1.71
C ALA A 166 18.37 -7.03 2.03
N ARG A 167 18.62 -8.14 1.33
CA ARG A 167 18.00 -9.45 1.60
C ARG A 167 18.45 -10.04 2.94
N GLY A 168 19.70 -9.76 3.35
CA GLY A 168 20.31 -10.25 4.59
C GLY A 168 19.99 -9.43 5.84
N ARG A 169 19.21 -8.35 5.72
CA ARG A 169 18.92 -7.42 6.83
C ARG A 169 18.26 -8.12 8.03
N VAL A 170 17.31 -9.02 7.76
CA VAL A 170 16.56 -9.78 8.77
C VAL A 170 16.91 -11.27 8.64
N LYS A 171 17.61 -11.83 9.64
CA LYS A 171 18.08 -13.22 9.60
C LYS A 171 16.95 -14.24 9.44
N ASP A 172 15.81 -14.00 10.07
CA ASP A 172 14.66 -14.92 10.04
C ASP A 172 13.97 -15.01 8.68
N ASP A 173 14.21 -14.03 7.78
CA ASP A 173 13.72 -14.11 6.41
C ASP A 173 14.44 -15.21 5.62
N LYS A 174 15.71 -15.50 5.97
CA LYS A 174 16.57 -16.52 5.36
C LYS A 174 16.75 -16.32 3.85
N PHE A 175 17.02 -15.06 3.46
CA PHE A 175 17.24 -14.65 2.08
C PHE A 175 16.16 -15.17 1.11
N ARG A 176 14.89 -15.17 1.55
CA ARG A 176 13.82 -15.89 0.86
C ARG A 176 13.70 -15.45 -0.59
N LEU A 177 13.68 -16.44 -1.47
CA LEU A 177 13.41 -16.29 -2.90
C LEU A 177 12.28 -17.24 -3.26
N ILE A 178 11.35 -16.76 -4.09
CA ILE A 178 10.23 -17.53 -4.59
C ILE A 178 10.17 -17.37 -6.11
N THR A 179 10.01 -18.47 -6.83
CA THR A 179 9.48 -18.44 -8.20
C THR A 179 8.04 -18.95 -8.18
N ILE A 180 7.20 -18.40 -9.05
CA ILE A 180 5.77 -18.70 -9.10
C ILE A 180 5.40 -19.26 -10.47
N ALA A 181 4.54 -20.27 -10.48
CA ALA A 181 3.92 -20.81 -11.70
C ALA A 181 2.71 -19.95 -12.15
N SER A 182 2.10 -20.34 -13.26
CA SER A 182 0.85 -19.73 -13.73
C SER A 182 -0.33 -20.07 -12.81
N PRO A 183 -1.30 -19.15 -12.61
CA PRO A 183 -2.58 -19.44 -11.95
C PRO A 183 -3.33 -20.61 -12.60
N GLN A 184 -4.02 -21.41 -11.80
CA GLN A 184 -4.89 -22.47 -12.28
C GLN A 184 -6.25 -21.89 -12.71
N THR A 185 -6.58 -22.02 -14.00
CA THR A 185 -7.86 -21.55 -14.56
C THR A 185 -9.07 -22.05 -13.78
N SER A 186 -9.05 -23.31 -13.34
CA SER A 186 -10.14 -23.94 -12.56
C SER A 186 -10.37 -23.31 -11.18
N LYS A 187 -9.43 -22.52 -10.67
CA LYS A 187 -9.50 -21.88 -9.35
C LYS A 187 -10.04 -20.45 -9.39
N LEU A 188 -10.05 -19.79 -10.56
CA LEU A 188 -10.32 -18.35 -10.66
C LEU A 188 -11.69 -17.94 -10.09
N VAL A 189 -12.76 -18.65 -10.44
CA VAL A 189 -14.11 -18.37 -9.95
C VAL A 189 -14.16 -18.45 -8.41
N ALA A 190 -13.64 -19.54 -7.84
CA ALA A 190 -13.62 -19.72 -6.39
C ALA A 190 -12.71 -18.70 -5.68
N ALA A 191 -11.61 -18.29 -6.32
CA ALA A 191 -10.70 -17.28 -5.80
C ALA A 191 -11.39 -15.91 -5.69
N VAL A 192 -12.12 -15.51 -6.74
CA VAL A 192 -12.90 -14.26 -6.77
C VAL A 192 -14.00 -14.27 -5.72
N GLN A 193 -14.78 -15.35 -5.64
CA GLN A 193 -15.86 -15.49 -4.64
C GLN A 193 -15.32 -15.37 -3.20
N LYS A 194 -14.21 -16.06 -2.89
CA LYS A 194 -13.57 -15.99 -1.56
C LYS A 194 -13.01 -14.60 -1.26
N GLY A 195 -12.45 -13.93 -2.28
CA GLY A 195 -11.97 -12.55 -2.17
C GLY A 195 -13.07 -11.56 -1.80
N ILE A 196 -14.18 -11.59 -2.54
CA ILE A 196 -15.37 -10.77 -2.28
C ILE A 196 -15.94 -11.03 -0.88
N TRP A 197 -16.10 -12.31 -0.52
CA TRP A 197 -16.62 -12.70 0.79
C TRP A 197 -15.72 -12.22 1.94
N GLN A 198 -14.41 -12.38 1.81
CA GLN A 198 -13.47 -11.89 2.81
C GLN A 198 -13.49 -10.37 2.93
N CYS A 199 -13.55 -9.64 1.80
CA CYS A 199 -13.66 -8.19 1.83
C CYS A 199 -14.93 -7.77 2.59
N ALA A 200 -16.10 -8.33 2.25
CA ALA A 200 -17.35 -8.02 2.93
C ALA A 200 -17.28 -8.31 4.44
N SER A 201 -16.74 -9.47 4.85
CA SER A 201 -16.63 -9.82 6.27
C SER A 201 -15.65 -8.93 7.03
N LEU A 202 -14.59 -8.41 6.41
CA LEU A 202 -13.69 -7.43 7.04
C LEU A 202 -14.36 -6.09 7.33
N PHE A 203 -15.48 -5.78 6.68
CA PHE A 203 -16.28 -4.58 6.99
C PHE A 203 -17.30 -4.81 8.11
N THR A 204 -17.89 -6.01 8.20
CA THR A 204 -19.05 -6.29 9.07
C THR A 204 -18.70 -7.07 10.34
N ASP A 205 -17.76 -8.00 10.22
CA ASP A 205 -17.50 -9.04 11.20
C ASP A 205 -16.29 -8.71 12.08
N LYS A 206 -16.01 -9.56 13.06
CA LYS A 206 -14.78 -9.45 13.84
C LYS A 206 -13.59 -9.86 12.96
N PRO A 207 -12.51 -9.06 12.90
CA PRO A 207 -11.34 -9.40 12.10
C PRO A 207 -10.65 -10.67 12.63
N PRO A 208 -9.86 -11.38 11.79
CA PRO A 208 -9.07 -12.54 12.22
C PRO A 208 -8.13 -12.23 13.40
N LYS A 209 -7.60 -11.01 13.47
CA LYS A 209 -6.75 -10.54 14.57
C LYS A 209 -7.03 -9.06 14.84
N GLY A 210 -6.99 -8.69 16.13
CA GLY A 210 -7.23 -7.32 16.59
C GLY A 210 -8.64 -7.11 17.14
N ALA A 211 -8.91 -5.87 17.57
CA ALA A 211 -10.20 -5.49 18.13
C ALA A 211 -11.18 -5.07 17.03
N ARG A 212 -12.48 -5.31 17.23
CA ARG A 212 -13.54 -4.98 16.26
C ARG A 212 -13.55 -3.48 15.89
N HIS A 213 -13.38 -2.59 16.85
CA HIS A 213 -13.37 -1.14 16.63
C HIS A 213 -12.19 -0.63 15.81
N ASN A 214 -11.22 -1.48 15.46
CA ASN A 214 -10.09 -1.11 14.60
C ASN A 214 -10.30 -1.50 13.14
N PHE A 215 -11.40 -2.19 12.79
CA PHE A 215 -11.67 -2.62 11.41
C PHE A 215 -13.11 -2.35 10.97
N GLY A 216 -13.28 -2.19 9.66
CA GLY A 216 -14.57 -2.11 9.00
C GLY A 216 -15.41 -0.91 9.43
N PHE A 217 -16.73 -1.07 9.42
CA PHE A 217 -17.67 -0.01 9.82
C PHE A 217 -17.49 0.43 11.28
N ALA A 218 -17.09 -0.49 12.16
CA ALA A 218 -16.79 -0.16 13.54
C ALA A 218 -15.56 0.76 13.66
N ALA A 219 -14.59 0.67 12.74
CA ALA A 219 -13.47 1.61 12.70
C ALA A 219 -13.87 3.00 12.21
N TYR A 220 -14.78 3.10 11.24
CA TYR A 220 -15.32 4.40 10.80
C TYR A 220 -15.97 5.13 11.97
N GLU A 221 -16.85 4.43 12.70
CA GLU A 221 -17.50 4.94 13.91
C GLU A 221 -16.48 5.32 14.99
N HIS A 222 -15.50 4.46 15.23
CA HIS A 222 -14.47 4.71 16.25
C HIS A 222 -13.59 5.92 15.92
N LEU A 223 -13.13 6.07 14.68
CA LEU A 223 -12.39 7.26 14.25
C LEU A 223 -13.26 8.52 14.37
N ALA A 224 -14.50 8.47 13.87
CA ALA A 224 -15.45 9.57 13.96
C ALA A 224 -15.68 10.02 15.42
N GLU A 225 -15.77 9.08 16.36
CA GLU A 225 -15.86 9.38 17.79
C GLU A 225 -14.56 10.01 18.32
N MET A 226 -13.40 9.41 18.03
CA MET A 226 -12.12 9.86 18.57
C MET A 226 -11.68 11.24 18.06
N LEU A 227 -12.18 11.67 16.90
CA LEU A 227 -11.95 13.01 16.35
C LEU A 227 -12.53 14.14 17.23
N VAL A 228 -13.69 13.91 17.85
CA VAL A 228 -14.43 14.96 18.60
C VAL A 228 -14.54 14.69 20.11
N ASN A 229 -14.14 13.50 20.56
CA ASN A 229 -14.17 13.14 21.97
C ASN A 229 -13.16 13.98 22.78
N LYS A 230 -13.59 14.57 23.91
CA LYS A 230 -12.74 15.40 24.79
C LYS A 230 -12.24 14.67 26.05
N ARG A 231 -12.79 13.49 26.32
CA ARG A 231 -12.61 12.74 27.58
C ARG A 231 -11.77 11.48 27.45
N ASN A 232 -11.81 10.83 26.29
CA ASN A 232 -11.04 9.62 26.04
C ASN A 232 -9.54 9.96 25.94
N LYS A 233 -8.67 9.15 26.55
CA LYS A 233 -7.21 9.34 26.48
C LYS A 233 -6.66 9.20 25.05
N GLN A 234 -7.30 8.40 24.21
CA GLN A 234 -6.94 8.20 22.80
C GLN A 234 -7.64 9.19 21.86
N SER A 235 -8.38 10.16 22.40
CA SER A 235 -8.99 11.16 21.53
C SER A 235 -7.95 12.04 20.87
N TRP A 236 -8.29 12.56 19.70
CA TRP A 236 -7.39 13.41 18.93
C TRP A 236 -7.04 14.71 19.66
N GLU A 237 -7.92 15.22 20.50
CA GLU A 237 -7.63 16.38 21.35
C GLU A 237 -6.44 16.14 22.27
N ARG A 238 -6.35 14.95 22.87
CA ARG A 238 -5.31 14.62 23.86
C ARG A 238 -4.07 14.02 23.22
N MET A 239 -4.25 13.13 22.26
CA MET A 239 -3.16 12.40 21.64
C MET A 239 -2.46 13.23 20.56
N PHE A 240 -3.24 14.05 19.84
CA PHE A 240 -2.80 14.84 18.69
C PHE A 240 -3.22 16.32 18.83
N PRO A 241 -2.77 17.03 19.90
CA PRO A 241 -3.05 18.44 20.06
C PRO A 241 -2.43 19.26 18.92
N ALA A 242 -2.88 20.50 18.76
CA ALA A 242 -2.32 21.44 17.79
C ALA A 242 -0.79 21.50 17.92
N GLY A 243 -0.06 21.34 16.81
CA GLY A 243 1.39 21.28 16.81
C GLY A 243 1.96 20.06 16.07
N VAL A 244 3.21 19.71 16.41
CA VAL A 244 3.99 18.66 15.74
C VAL A 244 3.32 17.29 15.75
N LYS A 245 2.60 16.96 16.83
CA LYS A 245 1.89 15.67 16.95
C LYS A 245 0.76 15.57 15.91
N LEU A 246 -0.05 16.61 15.77
CA LEU A 246 -1.10 16.65 14.76
C LEU A 246 -0.50 16.64 13.35
N TYR A 247 0.51 17.46 13.07
CA TYR A 247 1.16 17.44 11.75
C TYR A 247 1.72 16.04 11.39
N ASN A 248 2.36 15.36 12.34
CA ASN A 248 2.88 14.00 12.12
C ASN A 248 1.79 13.02 11.70
N VAL A 249 0.60 13.11 12.31
CA VAL A 249 -0.54 12.26 11.94
C VAL A 249 -1.06 12.59 10.54
N LEU A 250 -1.09 13.86 10.15
CA LEU A 250 -1.67 14.28 8.87
C LEU A 250 -0.72 14.00 7.69
N ALA A 251 0.54 14.43 7.79
CA ALA A 251 1.54 14.40 6.72
C ALA A 251 2.66 13.38 6.91
N GLY A 252 2.98 13.03 8.17
CA GLY A 252 4.21 12.33 8.53
C GLY A 252 5.39 13.30 8.68
N PHE A 253 6.41 12.89 9.43
CA PHE A 253 7.71 13.55 9.42
C PHE A 253 8.67 12.82 8.47
N SER A 254 9.86 13.36 8.24
CA SER A 254 10.90 12.69 7.47
C SER A 254 12.01 12.13 8.37
N GLU A 255 12.06 12.57 9.63
CA GLU A 255 13.13 12.27 10.59
C GLU A 255 12.70 11.31 11.70
N GLY A 256 13.66 10.56 12.23
CA GLY A 256 13.47 9.59 13.29
C GLY A 256 13.80 8.16 12.88
N LYS A 257 14.06 7.30 13.87
CA LYS A 257 14.31 5.87 13.62
C LYS A 257 13.05 5.16 13.13
N PHE A 258 11.88 5.56 13.64
CA PHE A 258 10.57 5.10 13.23
C PHE A 258 9.84 6.26 12.55
N ASN A 259 9.46 6.07 11.28
CA ASN A 259 8.83 7.12 10.50
C ASN A 259 7.65 6.59 9.68
N PRO A 260 6.49 6.39 10.31
CA PRO A 260 5.29 5.92 9.63
C PRO A 260 4.75 7.03 8.71
N PRO A 261 4.06 6.67 7.62
CA PRO A 261 3.41 7.66 6.77
C PRO A 261 2.27 8.37 7.54
N GLY A 262 2.04 9.64 7.22
CA GLY A 262 0.83 10.35 7.64
C GLY A 262 -0.42 9.86 6.92
N MET A 263 -1.60 10.21 7.42
CA MET A 263 -2.89 9.80 6.86
C MET A 263 -3.02 10.15 5.38
N PHE A 264 -2.53 11.32 4.95
CA PHE A 264 -2.57 11.69 3.54
C PHE A 264 -1.85 10.67 2.65
N VAL A 265 -0.66 10.24 3.08
CA VAL A 265 0.16 9.24 2.35
C VAL A 265 -0.51 7.87 2.41
N TRP A 266 -1.07 7.47 3.55
CA TRP A 266 -1.86 6.22 3.65
C TRP A 266 -3.00 6.15 2.64
N ILE A 267 -3.67 7.27 2.36
CA ILE A 267 -4.83 7.29 1.47
C ILE A 267 -4.41 7.38 -0.01
N ASN A 268 -3.39 8.19 -0.32
CA ASN A 268 -3.09 8.55 -1.71
C ASN A 268 -1.84 7.92 -2.32
N CYS A 269 -0.89 7.44 -1.50
CA CYS A 269 0.45 7.11 -2.00
C CYS A 269 1.03 5.80 -1.47
N PHE A 270 0.46 5.22 -0.41
CA PHE A 270 1.04 4.04 0.24
C PHE A 270 0.75 2.73 -0.50
N TRP A 271 -0.42 2.62 -1.12
CA TRP A 271 -0.91 1.37 -1.71
C TRP A 271 -0.62 1.27 -3.22
N ALA A 272 -1.47 0.61 -4.01
CA ALA A 272 -1.30 0.56 -5.47
C ALA A 272 -1.89 1.79 -6.18
N SER A 273 -2.88 2.44 -5.56
CA SER A 273 -3.61 3.58 -6.13
C SER A 273 -4.05 4.57 -5.04
N ASP A 274 -4.53 5.73 -5.47
CA ASP A 274 -5.02 6.79 -4.61
C ASP A 274 -6.44 6.52 -4.07
N GLY A 275 -6.99 7.46 -3.29
CA GLY A 275 -8.36 7.39 -2.77
C GLY A 275 -8.65 6.08 -2.01
N ALA A 276 -7.65 5.61 -1.25
CA ALA A 276 -7.69 4.37 -0.49
C ALA A 276 -8.07 3.13 -1.35
N GLU A 277 -7.69 3.11 -2.63
CA GLU A 277 -7.86 2.00 -3.57
C GLU A 277 -9.30 1.60 -3.91
N ARG A 278 -10.27 2.46 -3.59
CA ARG A 278 -11.69 2.17 -3.86
C ARG A 278 -11.97 2.05 -5.35
N ASP A 279 -11.32 2.85 -6.20
CA ASP A 279 -11.49 2.75 -7.66
C ASP A 279 -10.82 1.48 -8.22
N LEU A 280 -9.62 1.15 -7.75
CA LEU A 280 -8.94 -0.10 -8.12
C LEU A 280 -9.75 -1.34 -7.72
N TYR A 281 -10.42 -1.31 -6.57
CA TYR A 281 -11.33 -2.37 -6.16
C TYR A 281 -12.63 -2.37 -6.98
N ALA A 282 -13.12 -1.22 -7.43
CA ALA A 282 -14.25 -1.14 -8.34
C ALA A 282 -13.93 -1.80 -9.70
N ASP A 283 -12.71 -1.64 -10.22
CA ASP A 283 -12.26 -2.34 -11.43
C ASP A 283 -12.28 -3.87 -11.26
N PHE A 284 -11.86 -4.35 -10.08
CA PHE A 284 -12.00 -5.77 -9.74
C PHE A 284 -13.46 -6.22 -9.74
N LEU A 285 -14.36 -5.45 -9.13
CA LEU A 285 -15.78 -5.81 -9.06
C LEU A 285 -16.46 -5.82 -10.42
N ASP A 286 -16.07 -4.93 -11.35
CA ASP A 286 -16.53 -4.97 -12.74
C ASP A 286 -16.06 -6.25 -13.45
N GLU A 287 -14.79 -6.61 -13.29
CA GLU A 287 -14.23 -7.86 -13.85
C GLU A 287 -14.89 -9.09 -13.23
N ALA A 288 -15.09 -9.10 -11.91
CA ALA A 288 -15.76 -10.17 -11.17
C ALA A 288 -17.24 -10.30 -11.55
N SER A 289 -17.93 -9.18 -11.83
CA SER A 289 -19.32 -9.18 -12.30
C SER A 289 -19.47 -9.96 -13.60
N MET A 290 -18.50 -9.81 -14.52
CA MET A 290 -18.47 -10.57 -15.78
C MET A 290 -18.17 -12.06 -15.54
N LEU A 291 -17.18 -12.36 -14.69
CA LEU A 291 -16.75 -13.74 -14.44
C LEU A 291 -17.81 -14.57 -13.69
N LEU A 292 -18.55 -13.95 -12.78
CA LEU A 292 -19.55 -14.61 -11.93
C LEU A 292 -21.00 -14.45 -12.43
N ASP A 293 -21.22 -13.65 -13.48
CA ASP A 293 -22.55 -13.22 -13.96
C ASP A 293 -23.43 -12.62 -12.84
N LYS A 294 -22.86 -11.66 -12.09
CA LYS A 294 -23.51 -11.01 -10.93
C LYS A 294 -23.61 -9.51 -11.12
N LYS A 295 -24.80 -9.03 -11.50
CA LYS A 295 -25.06 -7.59 -11.72
C LYS A 295 -24.91 -6.74 -10.46
N SER A 296 -25.17 -7.29 -9.27
CA SER A 296 -24.99 -6.59 -7.99
C SER A 296 -23.54 -6.12 -7.78
N LEU A 297 -22.54 -6.87 -8.25
CA LEU A 297 -21.13 -6.48 -8.17
C LEU A 297 -20.83 -5.23 -9.01
N LYS A 298 -21.45 -5.08 -10.18
CA LYS A 298 -21.33 -3.87 -11.01
C LYS A 298 -21.94 -2.65 -10.33
N GLU A 299 -23.05 -2.82 -9.61
CA GLU A 299 -23.64 -1.73 -8.83
C GLU A 299 -22.78 -1.40 -7.60
N ALA A 300 -22.18 -2.40 -6.94
CA ALA A 300 -21.21 -2.19 -5.87
C ALA A 300 -19.98 -1.43 -6.37
N ALA A 301 -19.47 -1.75 -7.56
CA ALA A 301 -18.37 -1.03 -8.21
C ALA A 301 -18.69 0.46 -8.36
N LYS A 302 -19.90 0.82 -8.82
CA LYS A 302 -20.33 2.24 -8.91
C LYS A 302 -20.29 2.93 -7.54
N GLN A 303 -20.75 2.26 -6.47
CA GLN A 303 -20.69 2.83 -5.13
C GLN A 303 -19.26 3.04 -4.65
N PHE A 304 -18.34 2.10 -4.92
CA PHE A 304 -16.93 2.31 -4.58
C PHE A 304 -16.26 3.41 -5.40
N ARG A 305 -16.65 3.65 -6.66
CA ARG A 305 -16.18 4.83 -7.40
C ARG A 305 -16.68 6.14 -6.81
N LEU A 306 -17.89 6.16 -6.24
CA LEU A 306 -18.35 7.30 -5.46
C LEU A 306 -17.57 7.44 -4.15
N SER A 307 -17.28 6.32 -3.48
CA SER A 307 -16.44 6.31 -2.27
C SER A 307 -15.03 6.83 -2.56
N HIS A 308 -14.41 6.43 -3.68
CA HIS A 308 -13.09 6.92 -4.11
C HIS A 308 -13.04 8.45 -4.17
N LYS A 309 -14.04 9.08 -4.81
CA LYS A 309 -14.13 10.56 -4.83
C LYS A 309 -14.23 11.15 -3.43
N LYS A 310 -15.01 10.54 -2.53
CA LYS A 310 -15.12 10.98 -1.13
C LYS A 310 -13.82 10.77 -0.34
N TRP A 311 -13.05 9.73 -0.64
CA TRP A 311 -11.72 9.52 -0.09
C TRP A 311 -10.73 10.56 -0.57
N LEU A 312 -10.81 10.99 -1.83
CA LEU A 312 -10.01 12.11 -2.34
C LEU A 312 -10.39 13.43 -1.65
N ASP A 313 -11.69 13.72 -1.53
CA ASP A 313 -12.18 14.90 -0.80
C ASP A 313 -11.69 14.87 0.66
N PHE A 314 -11.72 13.70 1.31
CA PHE A 314 -11.23 13.51 2.67
C PHE A 314 -9.73 13.74 2.79
N ALA A 315 -8.93 13.21 1.85
CA ALA A 315 -7.50 13.44 1.84
C ALA A 315 -7.15 14.91 1.60
N ASP A 316 -7.91 15.60 0.75
CA ASP A 316 -7.78 17.04 0.57
C ASP A 316 -8.12 17.82 1.85
N ALA A 317 -9.11 17.36 2.62
CA ALA A 317 -9.45 17.92 3.92
C ALA A 317 -8.40 17.63 5.02
N ILE A 318 -7.60 16.56 4.90
CA ILE A 318 -6.49 16.25 5.81
C ILE A 318 -5.33 17.24 5.64
N LEU A 319 -5.01 17.62 4.41
CA LEU A 319 -4.01 18.65 4.07
C LEU A 319 -4.64 19.78 3.24
N PRO A 320 -5.47 20.63 3.86
CA PRO A 320 -6.22 21.66 3.16
C PRO A 320 -5.28 22.72 2.58
N SER A 321 -5.44 23.02 1.28
CA SER A 321 -4.61 24.02 0.60
C SER A 321 -4.85 25.45 1.09
N SER A 322 -5.94 25.70 1.81
CA SER A 322 -6.21 26.97 2.50
C SER A 322 -5.23 27.24 3.63
N VAL A 323 -4.56 26.21 4.16
CA VAL A 323 -3.44 26.32 5.09
C VAL A 323 -2.15 26.20 4.29
N ALA A 324 -1.48 27.32 4.02
CA ALA A 324 -0.40 27.39 3.03
C ALA A 324 0.70 26.31 3.18
N PRO A 325 1.26 26.03 4.38
CA PRO A 325 2.23 24.94 4.53
C PRO A 325 1.67 23.56 4.19
N PHE A 326 0.39 23.28 4.48
CA PHE A 326 -0.24 21.98 4.18
C PHE A 326 -0.50 21.81 2.68
N GLY A 327 -0.92 22.88 2.00
CA GLY A 327 -1.05 22.89 0.54
C GLY A 327 0.27 22.59 -0.17
N GLU A 328 1.38 23.16 0.31
CA GLU A 328 2.71 22.89 -0.24
C GLU A 328 3.15 21.44 0.03
N VAL A 329 3.02 20.95 1.28
CA VAL A 329 3.37 19.57 1.65
C VAL A 329 2.59 18.57 0.81
N LYS A 330 1.28 18.78 0.64
CA LYS A 330 0.43 17.94 -0.22
C LYS A 330 0.98 17.82 -1.64
N LYS A 331 1.29 18.96 -2.27
CA LYS A 331 1.85 18.99 -3.63
C LYS A 331 3.18 18.24 -3.71
N LEU A 332 4.06 18.45 -2.74
CA LEU A 332 5.38 17.81 -2.67
C LEU A 332 5.27 16.29 -2.49
N LEU A 333 4.40 15.81 -1.61
CA LEU A 333 4.17 14.39 -1.38
C LEU A 333 3.64 13.69 -2.64
N LEU A 334 2.65 14.28 -3.32
CA LEU A 334 2.13 13.77 -4.59
C LEU A 334 3.18 13.77 -5.70
N GLN A 335 3.95 14.86 -5.82
CA GLN A 335 5.01 14.96 -6.82
C GLN A 335 6.11 13.91 -6.57
N LYS A 336 6.53 13.72 -5.32
CA LYS A 336 7.51 12.67 -4.95
C LYS A 336 7.00 11.28 -5.30
N HIS A 337 5.76 10.97 -4.95
CA HIS A 337 5.15 9.67 -5.28
C HIS A 337 5.12 9.44 -6.80
N LYS A 338 4.67 10.44 -7.57
CA LYS A 338 4.63 10.40 -9.03
C LYS A 338 6.01 10.18 -9.66
N LEU A 339 7.03 10.94 -9.21
CA LEU A 339 8.40 10.80 -9.69
C LEU A 339 8.91 9.36 -9.49
N PHE A 340 8.71 8.79 -8.30
CA PHE A 340 9.10 7.41 -8.03
C PHE A 340 8.34 6.42 -8.92
N ALA A 341 7.01 6.54 -8.97
CA ALA A 341 6.14 5.61 -9.69
C ALA A 341 6.32 5.66 -11.22
N GLU A 342 6.62 6.81 -11.81
CA GLU A 342 6.72 6.98 -13.27
C GLU A 342 8.17 6.98 -13.80
N GLN A 343 9.11 7.48 -13.00
CA GLN A 343 10.48 7.75 -13.45
C GLN A 343 11.53 6.84 -12.79
N GLY A 344 11.19 6.16 -11.70
CA GLY A 344 12.14 5.29 -10.99
C GLY A 344 13.41 6.05 -10.60
N GLU A 345 14.58 5.49 -10.94
CA GLU A 345 15.88 6.12 -10.63
C GLU A 345 16.07 7.48 -11.30
N ASP A 346 15.46 7.73 -12.47
CA ASP A 346 15.58 9.01 -13.17
C ASP A 346 14.95 10.17 -12.37
N GLY A 347 14.02 9.87 -11.46
CA GLY A 347 13.36 10.85 -10.60
C GLY A 347 14.14 11.21 -9.33
N ARG A 348 15.28 10.54 -9.08
CA ARG A 348 16.05 10.60 -7.82
C ARG A 348 16.42 12.02 -7.37
N ASP A 349 17.03 12.80 -8.24
CA ASP A 349 17.56 14.12 -7.87
C ASP A 349 16.43 15.08 -7.47
N GLU A 350 15.29 15.01 -8.16
CA GLU A 350 14.11 15.79 -7.81
C GLU A 350 13.44 15.30 -6.53
N ILE A 351 13.40 13.99 -6.28
CA ILE A 351 12.92 13.42 -5.02
C ILE A 351 13.77 13.94 -3.85
N GLU A 352 15.09 14.05 -4.00
CA GLU A 352 15.97 14.54 -2.92
C GLU A 352 15.80 16.04 -2.65
N LYS A 353 15.56 16.85 -3.70
CA LYS A 353 15.17 18.26 -3.54
C LYS A 353 13.85 18.38 -2.79
N ILE A 354 12.86 17.54 -3.13
CA ILE A 354 11.57 17.50 -2.43
C ILE A 354 11.76 17.11 -0.96
N ASN A 355 12.56 16.07 -0.66
CA ASN A 355 12.87 15.65 0.71
C ASN A 355 13.49 16.80 1.52
N THR A 356 14.43 17.52 0.92
CA THR A 356 15.07 18.69 1.55
C THR A 356 14.05 19.79 1.84
N ARG A 357 13.11 20.05 0.91
CA ARG A 357 12.05 21.04 1.14
C ARG A 357 11.07 20.62 2.23
N LEU A 358 10.65 19.36 2.25
CA LEU A 358 9.77 18.80 3.28
C LEU A 358 10.40 18.95 4.68
N LYS A 359 11.69 18.62 4.84
CA LYS A 359 12.44 18.82 6.09
C LYS A 359 12.42 20.27 6.57
N LYS A 360 12.56 21.23 5.65
CA LYS A 360 12.47 22.66 6.00
C LYS A 360 11.08 23.04 6.50
N ILE A 361 10.02 22.55 5.85
CA ILE A 361 8.64 22.79 6.29
C ILE A 361 8.39 22.15 7.67
N GLU A 362 8.87 20.93 7.90
CA GLU A 362 8.82 20.25 9.20
C GLU A 362 9.47 21.07 10.32
N ALA A 363 10.64 21.66 10.05
CA ALA A 363 11.33 22.54 11.00
C ALA A 363 10.55 23.84 11.27
N ASP A 364 9.91 24.42 10.25
CA ASP A 364 9.09 25.63 10.39
C ASP A 364 7.80 25.34 11.19
N ILE A 365 7.15 24.20 10.94
CA ILE A 365 5.97 23.73 11.69
C ILE A 365 6.29 23.46 13.16
N THR A 366 7.48 22.92 13.43
CA THR A 366 7.96 22.71 14.80
C THR A 366 8.11 24.03 15.56
N LYS A 367 8.51 25.10 14.88
CA LYS A 367 8.60 26.45 15.48
C LYS A 367 7.25 27.12 15.61
N LYS A 368 6.38 26.99 14.60
CA LYS A 368 5.07 27.65 14.55
C LYS A 368 4.06 26.81 13.77
N PHE A 369 3.12 26.23 14.50
CA PHE A 369 2.00 25.52 13.89
C PHE A 369 1.02 26.50 13.22
N PRO A 370 0.49 26.20 12.01
CA PRO A 370 -0.23 27.20 11.20
C PRO A 370 -1.71 27.35 11.55
N MET A 371 -2.23 26.63 12.55
CA MET A 371 -3.62 26.71 12.98
C MET A 371 -3.74 26.99 14.48
N THR A 372 -4.76 27.74 14.88
CA THR A 372 -5.12 27.92 16.29
C THR A 372 -5.86 26.70 16.83
N GLU A 373 -5.98 26.61 18.16
CA GLU A 373 -6.74 25.52 18.80
C GLU A 373 -8.21 25.47 18.31
N SER A 374 -8.86 26.63 18.18
CA SER A 374 -10.24 26.70 17.68
C SER A 374 -10.37 26.24 16.23
N GLN A 375 -9.41 26.60 15.37
CA GLN A 375 -9.36 26.11 13.99
C GLN A 375 -9.15 24.59 13.94
N VAL A 376 -8.33 24.04 14.84
CA VAL A 376 -8.10 22.60 14.94
C VAL A 376 -9.36 21.85 15.39
N VAL A 377 -10.18 22.42 16.28
CA VAL A 377 -11.47 21.83 16.66
C VAL A 377 -12.40 21.73 15.44
N GLN A 378 -12.60 22.84 14.72
CA GLN A 378 -13.43 22.88 13.51
C GLN A 378 -12.91 21.92 12.43
N PHE A 379 -11.60 21.82 12.28
CA PHE A 379 -10.95 20.89 11.37
C PHE A 379 -11.26 19.42 11.68
N ARG A 380 -11.21 19.02 12.96
CA ARG A 380 -11.56 17.64 13.37
C ARG A 380 -13.03 17.35 13.16
N GLU A 381 -13.91 18.32 13.42
CA GLU A 381 -15.34 18.22 13.12
C GLU A 381 -15.59 18.04 11.61
N GLY A 382 -14.90 18.80 10.76
CA GLY A 382 -14.98 18.63 9.30
C GLY A 382 -14.51 17.24 8.83
N ILE A 383 -13.34 16.78 9.30
CA ILE A 383 -12.81 15.45 9.01
C ILE A 383 -13.79 14.34 9.45
N ARG A 384 -14.48 14.52 10.59
CA ARG A 384 -15.51 13.59 11.06
C ARG A 384 -16.67 13.46 10.07
N GLU A 385 -17.14 14.54 9.48
CA GLU A 385 -18.25 14.48 8.52
C GLU A 385 -17.85 13.75 7.24
N HIS A 386 -16.62 13.95 6.75
CA HIS A 386 -16.10 13.21 5.60
C HIS A 386 -16.07 11.70 5.85
N ILE A 387 -15.54 11.26 7.00
CA ILE A 387 -15.37 9.83 7.29
C ILE A 387 -16.72 9.12 7.48
N LEU A 388 -17.72 9.80 8.05
CA LEU A 388 -19.09 9.29 8.14
C LEU A 388 -19.78 9.20 6.77
N GLY A 389 -19.58 10.19 5.90
CA GLY A 389 -20.12 10.19 4.54
C GLY A 389 -19.53 9.07 3.67
N ILE A 390 -18.23 8.77 3.83
CA ILE A 390 -17.60 7.61 3.20
C ILE A 390 -18.25 6.31 3.68
N ALA A 391 -18.42 6.15 5.00
CA ALA A 391 -18.98 4.95 5.59
C ALA A 391 -20.41 4.64 5.08
N GLU A 392 -21.24 5.67 4.88
CA GLU A 392 -22.61 5.50 4.36
C GLU A 392 -22.63 4.90 2.94
N ILE A 393 -21.75 5.39 2.06
CA ILE A 393 -21.63 4.91 0.68
C ILE A 393 -21.06 3.50 0.65
N GLU A 394 -20.01 3.24 1.44
CA GLU A 394 -19.40 1.91 1.49
C GLU A 394 -20.31 0.85 2.09
N LYS A 395 -21.21 1.23 3.03
CA LYS A 395 -22.23 0.32 3.54
C LYS A 395 -23.15 -0.20 2.44
N LYS A 396 -23.64 0.69 1.57
CA LYS A 396 -24.45 0.31 0.40
C LYS A 396 -23.66 -0.60 -0.55
N ALA A 397 -22.38 -0.32 -0.77
CA ALA A 397 -21.51 -1.13 -1.62
C ALA A 397 -21.32 -2.55 -1.07
N VAL A 398 -21.06 -2.67 0.24
CA VAL A 398 -20.87 -3.96 0.92
C VAL A 398 -22.16 -4.78 0.95
N GLU A 399 -23.32 -4.14 1.18
CA GLU A 399 -24.62 -4.80 1.10
C GLU A 399 -24.85 -5.40 -0.30
N LEU A 400 -24.53 -4.66 -1.37
CA LEU A 400 -24.61 -5.15 -2.75
C LEU A 400 -23.66 -6.34 -3.02
N MET A 401 -22.46 -6.32 -2.45
CA MET A 401 -21.53 -7.45 -2.53
C MET A 401 -22.06 -8.70 -1.83
N GLN A 402 -22.73 -8.55 -0.69
CA GLN A 402 -23.30 -9.66 0.07
C GLN A 402 -24.49 -10.34 -0.64
N LEU A 403 -25.10 -9.66 -1.61
CA LEU A 403 -26.17 -10.21 -2.46
C LEU A 403 -25.64 -10.99 -3.68
N ALA A 404 -24.35 -10.88 -4.00
CA ALA A 404 -23.71 -11.57 -5.13
C ALA A 404 -23.38 -13.03 -4.77
#